data_AF-G4TVF4-F1
#
_entry.id   AF-G4TVF4-F1
#
_cell.length_a   1.000
_cell.length_b   1.000
_cell.length_c   1.000
_cell.angle_alpha   90.00
_cell.angle_beta   90.00
_cell.angle_gamma   90.00
#
_symmetry.space_group_name_H-M   'P 1'
#
loop_
_entity.id
_entity.type
_entity.pdbx_description
1 polymer ?
#
loop_
_entity_poly.entity_id
_entity_poly.type
_entity_poly.pdbx_seq_one_letter_code
_entity_poly.pdbx_strand_id
1 'polypeptide(L)'
;MGSFSKIEGLAKNDIYELYDAGGELTNVLQRRRFSTGMAAFLDCLKQLMDHVTAEDSSVRFPETCTISHDKIGEISIKLPFGSADETWTRALKSILRALKTLLLYATR
;
A
#
# COMPACT_ATOMS: atom_id res chain seq x y z
N MET A 1 0.93 9.45 -15.01
CA MET A 1 1.30 8.02 -15.10
C MET A 1 0.03 7.22 -14.91
N GLY A 2 -0.45 6.54 -15.97
CA GLY A 2 -1.68 5.75 -15.93
C GLY A 2 -1.45 4.42 -15.20
N SER A 3 -1.58 3.30 -15.91
CA SER A 3 -1.30 1.95 -15.37
C SER A 3 0.16 1.67 -15.00
N PHE A 4 1.07 2.63 -15.17
CA PHE A 4 2.53 2.48 -14.97
C PHE A 4 3.03 3.37 -13.82
N SER A 5 2.42 3.24 -12.65
CA SER A 5 2.74 4.04 -11.46
C SER A 5 4.04 3.59 -10.79
N LYS A 6 4.71 4.52 -10.09
CA LYS A 6 5.98 4.27 -9.39
C LYS A 6 6.04 5.05 -8.07
N ILE A 7 6.85 4.57 -7.14
CA ILE A 7 7.22 5.27 -5.90
C ILE A 7 8.74 5.41 -5.83
N GLU A 8 9.21 6.57 -5.34
CA GLU A 8 10.62 6.94 -5.31
C GLU A 8 11.06 7.21 -3.87
N GLY A 9 12.17 6.60 -3.47
CA GLY A 9 12.78 6.81 -2.16
C GLY A 9 13.62 8.08 -2.13
N LEU A 10 13.29 8.99 -1.22
CA LEU A 10 13.93 10.31 -1.09
C LEU A 10 15.45 10.26 -0.82
N ALA A 11 15.93 9.24 -0.11
CA ALA A 11 17.33 9.17 0.34
C ALA A 11 18.27 8.50 -0.66
N LYS A 12 17.81 7.48 -1.38
CA LYS A 12 18.65 6.62 -2.22
C LYS A 12 18.34 6.74 -3.71
N ASN A 13 17.36 7.56 -4.08
CA ASN A 13 16.82 7.63 -5.44
C ASN A 13 16.37 6.24 -5.95
N ASP A 14 15.90 5.40 -5.02
CA ASP A 14 15.40 4.05 -5.33
C ASP A 14 14.03 4.17 -5.97
N ILE A 15 13.86 3.65 -7.18
CA ILE A 15 12.58 3.66 -7.89
C ILE A 15 11.95 2.26 -7.84
N TYR A 16 10.73 2.19 -7.33
CA TYR A 16 9.92 0.97 -7.29
C TYR A 16 8.67 1.13 -8.16
N GLU A 17 8.51 0.22 -9.10
CA GLU A 17 7.34 0.16 -9.96
C GLU A 17 6.18 -0.51 -9.21
N LEU A 18 4.99 0.07 -9.31
CA LEU A 18 3.76 -0.41 -8.67
C LEU A 18 2.82 -1.05 -9.70
N TYR A 19 3.39 -1.66 -10.74
CA TYR A 19 2.67 -2.40 -11.76
C TYR A 19 3.41 -3.70 -12.10
N ASP A 20 2.67 -4.69 -12.58
CA ASP A 20 3.24 -5.89 -13.20
C ASP A 20 2.94 -5.83 -14.70
N ALA A 21 3.96 -6.09 -15.53
CA ALA A 21 3.86 -6.09 -16.98
C ALA A 21 3.33 -7.41 -17.56
N GLY A 22 3.03 -8.41 -16.71
CA GLY A 22 2.25 -9.58 -17.10
C GLY A 22 2.98 -10.60 -17.99
N GLY A 23 4.26 -10.87 -17.71
CA GLY A 23 4.98 -12.00 -18.32
C GLY A 23 5.03 -13.20 -17.36
N GLU A 24 4.69 -14.40 -17.83
CA GLU A 24 4.49 -15.61 -17.00
C GLU A 24 5.72 -16.10 -16.19
N LEU A 25 6.87 -15.44 -16.30
CA LEU A 25 8.12 -15.73 -15.59
C LEU A 25 8.91 -14.44 -15.27
N THR A 26 8.25 -13.29 -15.04
CA THR A 26 8.90 -12.03 -14.66
C THR A 26 9.48 -12.11 -13.24
N ASN A 27 10.74 -12.55 -13.21
CA ASN A 27 11.81 -12.42 -12.22
C ASN A 27 11.38 -12.28 -10.73
N VAL A 28 11.80 -13.25 -9.90
CA VAL A 28 11.72 -13.17 -8.42
C VAL A 28 12.19 -11.80 -7.89
N LEU A 29 13.18 -11.20 -8.55
CA LEU A 29 13.65 -9.85 -8.24
C LEU A 29 12.59 -8.77 -8.45
N GLN A 30 11.82 -8.81 -9.54
CA GLN A 30 10.75 -7.84 -9.81
C GLN A 30 9.63 -7.96 -8.77
N ARG A 31 9.22 -9.19 -8.41
CA ARG A 31 8.23 -9.41 -7.34
C ARG A 31 8.70 -8.88 -5.99
N ARG A 32 9.99 -9.05 -5.67
CA ARG A 32 10.60 -8.48 -4.46
C ARG A 32 10.58 -6.96 -4.50
N ARG A 33 11.01 -6.34 -5.61
CA ARG A 33 10.99 -4.87 -5.79
C ARG A 33 9.58 -4.30 -5.70
N PHE A 34 8.60 -4.95 -6.34
CA PHE A 34 7.19 -4.58 -6.25
C PHE A 34 6.70 -4.65 -4.80
N SER A 35 7.01 -5.74 -4.09
CA SER A 35 6.64 -5.90 -2.67
C SER A 35 7.27 -4.84 -1.78
N THR A 36 8.53 -4.44 -2.04
CA THR A 36 9.18 -3.31 -1.37
C THR A 36 8.48 -1.99 -1.70
N GLY A 37 8.13 -1.75 -2.97
CA GLY A 37 7.38 -0.58 -3.39
C GLY A 37 6.00 -0.48 -2.71
N MET A 38 5.28 -1.59 -2.61
CA MET A 38 3.99 -1.64 -1.92
C MET A 38 4.11 -1.39 -0.41
N ALA A 39 5.19 -1.85 0.24
CA ALA A 39 5.46 -1.53 1.63
C ALA A 39 5.79 -0.04 1.83
N ALA A 40 6.57 0.55 0.92
CA ALA A 40 6.84 2.00 0.94
C ALA A 40 5.56 2.82 0.70
N PHE A 41 4.67 2.35 -0.19
CA PHE A 41 3.35 2.96 -0.39
C PHE A 41 2.50 2.91 0.89
N LEU A 42 2.48 1.77 1.60
CA LEU A 42 1.80 1.66 2.89
C LEU A 42 2.35 2.64 3.93
N ASP A 43 3.67 2.86 3.94
CA ASP A 43 4.28 3.83 4.84
C ASP A 43 3.80 5.26 4.54
N CYS A 44 3.76 5.66 3.25
CA CYS A 44 3.16 6.94 2.85
C CYS A 44 1.68 7.06 3.26
N LEU A 45 0.90 5.99 3.08
CA LEU A 45 -0.50 5.95 3.49
C LEU A 45 -0.64 6.13 5.01
N LYS A 46 0.22 5.46 5.80
CA LYS A 46 0.24 5.60 7.25
C LYS A 46 0.55 7.03 7.67
N GLN A 47 1.57 7.66 7.09
CA GLN A 47 1.92 9.05 7.39
C GLN A 47 0.73 9.99 7.14
N LEU A 48 -0.01 9.78 6.05
CA LEU A 48 -1.21 10.56 5.73
C LEU A 48 -2.35 10.30 6.72
N MET A 49 -2.59 9.03 7.10
CA MET A 49 -3.60 8.67 8.11
C MET A 49 -3.28 9.29 9.48
N ASP A 50 -2.03 9.23 9.89
CA ASP A 50 -1.56 9.77 11.17
C ASP A 50 -1.67 11.30 11.17
N HIS A 51 -1.33 11.97 10.07
CA HIS A 51 -1.50 13.42 9.90
C HIS A 51 -2.96 13.86 10.02
N VAL A 52 -3.88 13.21 9.28
CA VAL A 52 -5.31 13.53 9.32
C VAL A 52 -5.91 13.27 10.71
N THR A 53 -5.50 12.18 11.39
CA THR A 53 -6.00 11.86 12.73
C THR A 53 -5.49 12.84 13.78
N ALA A 54 -4.28 13.38 13.60
CA ALA A 54 -3.72 14.42 14.45
C ALA A 54 -4.43 15.78 14.25
N GLU A 55 -4.85 16.08 13.02
CA GLU A 55 -5.57 17.31 12.69
C GLU A 55 -7.05 17.24 13.10
N ASP A 56 -7.75 16.15 12.79
CA ASP A 56 -9.16 15.93 13.14
C ASP A 56 -9.34 14.60 13.88
N SER A 57 -9.43 14.72 15.20
CA SER A 57 -9.69 13.59 16.09
C SER A 57 -11.08 12.98 15.96
N SER A 58 -11.97 13.45 15.09
CA SER A 58 -13.22 12.78 14.74
C SER A 58 -13.05 11.74 13.63
N VAL A 59 -11.98 11.84 12.83
CA VAL A 59 -11.67 10.87 11.79
C VAL A 59 -11.22 9.57 12.44
N ARG A 60 -11.85 8.47 12.02
CA ARG A 60 -11.58 7.13 12.53
C ARG A 60 -11.42 6.17 11.35
N PHE A 61 -10.34 5.40 11.40
CA PHE A 61 -10.10 4.31 10.47
C PHE A 61 -10.53 2.98 11.11
N PRO A 62 -11.09 2.04 10.34
CA PRO A 62 -11.37 0.70 10.84
C PRO A 62 -10.10 0.00 11.35
N GLU A 63 -10.22 -0.88 12.35
CA GLU A 63 -9.07 -1.65 12.88
C GLU A 63 -8.36 -2.46 11.80
N THR A 64 -9.11 -2.94 10.79
CA THR A 64 -8.59 -3.64 9.61
C THR A 64 -7.69 -2.79 8.71
N CYS A 65 -7.63 -1.47 8.93
CA CYS A 65 -6.79 -0.51 8.23
C CYS A 65 -5.57 -0.08 9.06
N THR A 66 -5.34 -0.66 10.24
CA THR A 66 -4.16 -0.34 11.06
C THR A 66 -2.88 -0.73 10.33
N ILE A 67 -1.98 0.23 10.08
CA ILE A 67 -0.75 -0.05 9.32
C ILE A 67 0.43 -0.25 10.28
N SER A 68 1.13 -1.36 10.11
CA SER A 68 2.37 -1.69 10.81
C SER A 68 3.39 -2.27 9.81
N HIS A 69 4.39 -1.46 9.44
CA HIS A 69 5.41 -1.81 8.46
C HIS A 69 4.81 -2.25 7.12
N ASP A 70 4.95 -3.53 6.75
CA ASP A 70 4.42 -4.10 5.50
C ASP A 70 3.03 -4.71 5.67
N LYS A 71 2.38 -4.53 6.82
CA LYS A 71 1.07 -5.08 7.12
C LYS A 71 0.00 -4.01 7.24
N ILE A 72 -1.20 -4.36 6.78
CA ILE A 72 -2.44 -3.63 7.04
C ILE A 72 -3.44 -4.56 7.75
N GLY A 73 -3.84 -4.16 8.95
CA GLY A 73 -4.35 -5.09 9.96
C GLY A 73 -3.31 -6.18 10.24
N GLU A 74 -3.73 -7.44 10.12
CA GLU A 74 -2.85 -8.60 10.31
C GLU A 74 -2.22 -9.13 9.02
N ILE A 75 -2.40 -8.44 7.90
CA ILE A 75 -2.14 -8.98 6.56
C ILE A 75 -0.98 -8.25 5.88
N SER A 76 0.02 -8.98 5.41
CA SER A 76 1.14 -8.40 4.63
C SER A 76 0.71 -8.03 3.21
N ILE A 77 1.18 -6.86 2.74
CA ILE A 77 0.99 -6.40 1.37
C ILE A 77 2.03 -6.97 0.40
N LYS A 78 3.05 -7.69 0.89
CA LYS A 78 4.04 -8.34 0.04
C LYS A 78 3.37 -9.48 -0.71
N LEU A 79 3.70 -9.61 -1.99
CA LEU A 79 3.15 -10.69 -2.81
C LEU A 79 3.62 -12.04 -2.26
N PRO A 80 2.69 -12.97 -1.97
CA PRO A 80 3.07 -14.30 -1.52
C PRO A 80 3.70 -15.11 -2.67
N PHE A 81 4.59 -16.03 -2.32
CA PHE A 81 5.06 -17.05 -3.25
C PHE A 81 3.99 -18.16 -3.32
N GLY A 82 3.15 -18.14 -4.36
CA GLY A 82 2.11 -19.15 -4.60
C GLY A 82 0.67 -18.64 -4.40
N SER A 83 -0.26 -19.52 -4.04
CA SER A 83 -1.72 -19.35 -4.12
C SER A 83 -2.36 -18.53 -2.98
N ALA A 84 -1.71 -17.48 -2.48
CA ALA A 84 -2.26 -16.64 -1.39
C ALA A 84 -2.85 -15.31 -1.88
N ASP A 85 -3.44 -15.33 -3.08
CA ASP A 85 -4.06 -14.17 -3.74
C ASP A 85 -5.25 -13.61 -2.95
N GLU A 86 -6.01 -14.45 -2.24
CA GLU A 86 -7.16 -13.99 -1.44
C GLU A 86 -6.76 -13.09 -0.27
N THR A 87 -5.67 -13.47 0.42
CA THR A 87 -5.11 -12.70 1.54
C THR A 87 -4.59 -11.35 1.05
N TRP A 88 -3.83 -11.35 -0.05
CA TRP A 88 -3.33 -10.12 -0.65
C TRP A 88 -4.46 -9.22 -1.15
N THR A 89 -5.49 -9.79 -1.78
CA THR A 89 -6.70 -9.07 -2.19
C THR A 89 -7.43 -8.43 -1.00
N ARG A 90 -7.44 -9.09 0.17
CA ARG A 90 -8.03 -8.53 1.39
C ARG A 90 -7.25 -7.32 1.90
N ALA A 91 -5.91 -7.37 1.86
CA ALA A 91 -5.07 -6.21 2.18
C ALA A 91 -5.36 -5.02 1.26
N LEU A 92 -5.47 -5.27 -0.06
CA LEU A 92 -5.85 -4.23 -1.03
C LEU A 92 -7.23 -3.62 -0.74
N LYS A 93 -8.21 -4.46 -0.36
CA LYS A 93 -9.53 -3.97 0.06
C LYS A 93 -9.45 -3.07 1.29
N SER A 94 -8.60 -3.40 2.27
CA SER A 94 -8.36 -2.52 3.43
C SER A 94 -7.73 -1.20 3.03
N ILE A 95 -6.74 -1.21 2.13
CA ILE A 95 -6.11 0.02 1.59
C ILE A 95 -7.18 0.91 0.95
N LEU A 96 -8.04 0.36 0.09
CA LEU A 96 -9.09 1.12 -0.57
C LEU A 96 -10.10 1.71 0.41
N ARG A 97 -10.38 1.03 1.54
CA ARG A 97 -11.23 1.56 2.61
C ARG A 97 -10.57 2.75 3.31
N ALA A 98 -9.28 2.64 3.65
CA ALA A 98 -8.52 3.74 4.24
C ALA A 98 -8.48 4.96 3.31
N LEU A 99 -8.18 4.75 2.03
CA LEU A 99 -8.19 5.80 1.01
C LEU A 99 -9.57 6.44 0.84
N LYS A 100 -10.65 5.66 0.91
CA LYS A 100 -12.01 6.21 0.87
C LYS A 100 -12.27 7.16 2.04
N THR A 101 -11.86 6.79 3.25
CA THR A 101 -12.01 7.66 4.43
C THR A 101 -11.19 8.94 4.28
N LEU A 102 -9.94 8.84 3.81
CA LEU A 102 -9.09 10.00 3.52
C LEU A 102 -9.69 10.92 2.46
N LEU A 103 -10.26 10.33 1.39
CA LEU A 103 -10.91 11.09 0.34
C LEU A 103 -12.14 11.85 0.88
N LEU A 104 -12.98 11.19 1.67
CA LEU A 104 -14.14 11.83 2.30
C LEU A 104 -13.74 13.00 3.20
N TYR A 105 -12.62 12.87 3.92
CA TYR A 105 -12.06 13.95 4.73
C TYR A 105 -11.55 15.10 3.85
N ALA A 106 -10.79 14.81 2.79
CA ALA A 106 -10.21 15.83 1.91
C ALA A 106 -11.24 16.59 1.07
N THR A 107 -12.41 16.00 0.81
CA THR A 107 -13.51 16.65 0.05
C THR A 107 -14.58 17.27 0.95
N ARG A 108 -14.37 17.29 2.26
CA ARG A 108 -15.26 17.95 3.22
C ARG A 108 -15.14 19.46 3.12
#